data_AF-A0A235HM74-F1
#
_entry.id   AF-A0A235HM74-F1
#
_cell.length_a   1.000
_cell.length_b   1.000
_cell.length_c   1.000
_cell.angle_alpha   90.00
_cell.angle_beta   90.00
_cell.angle_gamma   90.00
#
_symmetry.space_group_name_H-M   'P 1'
#
loop_
_entity.id
_entity.type
_entity.pdbx_description
1 polymer ?
#
loop_
_entity_poly.entity_id
_entity_poly.type
_entity_poly.pdbx_seq_one_letter_code
_entity_poly.pdbx_strand_id
1 'polypeptide(L)'
;MQSQTIDPAKTELNHHHAAEASVGHHEEHPDHRLFGLYVFLIAEGMIFMGLFGAYLAFRATLPVWPPAGTPELELLLPGVNTINLISSSFVMHNADTAIKKNDPRGARIWLAITALMGATFLVGQVYEYTHLEFGLTTNLFASAFYVLTGFHGLHVTIGVLAIVAVLWRSRTPGHYSNEKHFGIEAAEIYWHFVDVIWIILFGLLYLL
;
A
#
# COMPACT_ATOMS: atom_id res chain seq x y z
N MET A 1 -42.53 25.95 61.13
CA MET A 1 -41.93 25.16 60.04
C MET A 1 -42.80 25.33 58.80
N GLN A 2 -42.43 26.25 57.90
CA GLN A 2 -43.11 26.44 56.62
C GLN A 2 -42.55 25.41 55.64
N SER A 3 -43.41 24.50 55.17
CA SER A 3 -43.07 23.52 54.13
C SER A 3 -42.90 24.24 52.80
N GLN A 4 -41.73 24.14 52.19
CA GLN A 4 -41.50 24.62 50.82
C GLN A 4 -42.25 23.69 49.86
N THR A 5 -43.39 24.14 49.34
CA THR A 5 -44.06 23.50 48.20
C THR A 5 -43.22 23.73 46.95
N ILE A 6 -42.63 22.65 46.42
CA ILE A 6 -41.95 22.68 45.13
C ILE A 6 -43.02 22.93 44.06
N ASP A 7 -42.85 24.00 43.30
CA ASP A 7 -43.70 24.36 42.18
C ASP A 7 -43.40 23.44 40.98
N PRO A 8 -44.35 22.59 40.54
CA PRO A 8 -44.13 21.67 39.43
C PRO A 8 -43.86 22.40 38.11
N ALA A 9 -44.37 23.63 37.93
CA ALA A 9 -44.16 24.40 36.71
C ALA A 9 -42.70 24.86 36.52
N LYS A 10 -41.99 25.14 37.64
CA LYS A 10 -40.55 25.42 37.61
C LYS A 10 -39.71 24.17 37.39
N THR A 11 -40.22 23.00 37.77
CA THR A 11 -39.53 21.73 37.59
C THR A 11 -39.56 21.32 36.11
N GLU A 12 -40.68 21.47 35.42
CA GLU A 12 -40.77 21.17 33.98
C GLU A 12 -39.95 22.12 33.10
N LEU A 13 -39.91 23.42 33.43
CA LEU A 13 -39.10 24.40 32.68
C LEU A 13 -37.59 24.11 32.76
N ASN A 14 -37.13 23.56 33.88
CA ASN A 14 -35.75 23.12 34.07
C ASN A 14 -35.45 21.81 33.31
N HIS A 15 -36.43 20.92 33.13
CA HIS A 15 -36.25 19.72 32.31
C HIS A 15 -36.17 20.05 30.82
N HIS A 16 -36.91 21.06 30.35
CA HIS A 16 -36.81 21.52 28.97
C HIS A 16 -35.47 22.23 28.67
N HIS A 17 -34.91 23.00 29.62
CA HIS A 17 -33.57 23.58 29.45
C HIS A 17 -32.42 22.56 29.60
N ALA A 18 -32.60 21.51 30.39
CA ALA A 18 -31.59 20.45 30.52
C ALA A 18 -31.55 19.50 29.31
N ALA A 19 -32.66 19.35 28.58
CA ALA A 19 -32.73 18.52 27.38
C ALA A 19 -32.07 19.15 26.14
N GLU A 20 -31.99 20.48 26.06
CA GLU A 20 -31.33 21.18 24.94
C GLU A 20 -29.81 21.41 25.14
N ALA A 21 -29.28 21.11 26.34
CA ALA A 21 -27.87 21.34 26.69
C ALA A 21 -26.97 20.08 26.56
N SER A 22 -27.33 19.14 25.69
CA SER A 22 -26.45 18.03 25.31
C SER A 22 -26.25 17.89 23.79
N VAL A 23 -26.25 19.04 23.09
CA VAL A 23 -25.50 19.13 21.83
C VAL A 23 -24.03 19.00 22.21
N GLY A 24 -23.59 17.75 22.37
CA GLY A 24 -22.19 17.40 22.44
C GLY A 24 -21.57 17.94 21.16
N HIS A 25 -20.87 19.06 21.28
CA HIS A 25 -19.80 19.43 20.37
C HIS A 25 -18.77 18.30 20.42
N HIS A 26 -19.06 17.20 19.73
CA HIS A 26 -18.02 16.32 19.26
C HIS A 26 -17.22 17.17 18.29
N GLU A 27 -16.17 17.82 18.78
CA GLU A 27 -15.15 18.37 17.90
C GLU A 27 -14.73 17.21 16.98
N GLU A 28 -15.01 17.35 15.69
CA GLU A 28 -14.48 16.45 14.67
C GLU A 28 -12.96 16.56 14.74
N HIS A 29 -12.32 15.62 15.44
CA HIS A 29 -10.88 15.49 15.41
C HIS A 29 -10.46 15.28 13.95
N PRO A 30 -9.49 16.06 13.43
CA PRO A 30 -9.06 15.93 12.05
C PRO A 30 -8.58 14.51 11.76
N ASP A 31 -8.97 13.97 10.60
CA ASP A 31 -8.56 12.64 10.20
C ASP A 31 -7.08 12.61 9.81
N HIS A 32 -6.24 12.13 10.73
CA HIS A 32 -4.79 12.04 10.54
C HIS A 32 -4.32 10.68 9.99
N ARG A 33 -5.24 9.79 9.61
CA ARG A 33 -4.87 8.42 9.18
C ARG A 33 -4.03 8.42 7.90
N LEU A 34 -4.40 9.23 6.91
CA LEU A 34 -3.62 9.39 5.67
C LEU A 34 -2.27 10.06 5.94
N PHE A 35 -2.22 11.04 6.85
CA PHE A 35 -0.95 11.65 7.26
C PHE A 35 0.01 10.60 7.83
N GLY A 36 -0.47 9.73 8.72
CA GLY A 36 0.31 8.61 9.25
C GLY A 36 0.81 7.66 8.15
N LEU A 37 -0.03 7.35 7.17
CA LEU A 37 0.36 6.54 6.02
C LEU A 37 1.48 7.19 5.21
N TYR A 38 1.38 8.49 4.89
CA TYR A 38 2.42 9.19 4.14
C TYR A 38 3.76 9.21 4.89
N VAL A 39 3.74 9.49 6.21
CA VAL A 39 4.97 9.46 7.02
C VAL A 39 5.60 8.05 7.03
N PHE A 40 4.77 7.02 7.16
CA PHE A 40 5.24 5.62 7.07
C PHE A 40 5.87 5.32 5.70
N LEU A 41 5.23 5.71 4.59
CA LEU A 41 5.76 5.50 3.24
C LEU A 41 7.05 6.27 2.97
N ILE A 42 7.18 7.48 3.53
CA ILE A 42 8.43 8.25 3.46
C ILE A 42 9.56 7.48 4.18
N ALA A 43 9.27 6.93 5.37
CA ALA A 43 10.26 6.14 6.11
C ALA A 43 10.70 4.89 5.34
N GLU A 44 9.75 4.13 4.77
CA GLU A 44 10.07 2.98 3.90
C GLU A 44 10.85 3.42 2.65
N GLY A 45 10.48 4.54 2.04
CA GLY A 45 11.19 5.12 0.90
C GLY A 45 12.65 5.47 1.22
N MET A 46 12.94 5.95 2.45
CA MET A 46 14.31 6.20 2.89
C MET A 46 15.14 4.92 3.02
N ILE A 47 14.53 3.81 3.45
CA ILE A 47 15.21 2.50 3.49
C ILE A 47 15.59 2.06 2.08
N PHE A 48 14.65 2.16 1.12
CA PHE A 48 14.95 1.88 -0.30
C PHE A 48 16.04 2.79 -0.85
N MET A 49 16.01 4.09 -0.56
CA MET A 49 17.06 5.01 -0.99
C MET A 49 18.44 4.62 -0.44
N GLY A 50 18.52 4.14 0.80
CA GLY A 50 19.78 3.61 1.36
C GLY A 50 20.28 2.39 0.59
N LEU A 51 19.39 1.44 0.26
CA LEU A 51 19.73 0.25 -0.51
C LEU A 51 20.13 0.59 -1.95
N PHE A 52 19.43 1.52 -2.61
CA PHE A 52 19.78 2.02 -3.94
C PHE A 52 21.13 2.74 -3.93
N GLY A 53 21.38 3.56 -2.91
CA GLY A 53 22.66 4.24 -2.72
C GLY A 53 23.82 3.26 -2.56
N ALA A 54 23.62 2.17 -1.79
CA ALA A 54 24.61 1.11 -1.65
C ALA A 54 24.92 0.42 -2.99
N TYR A 55 23.88 0.04 -3.75
CA TYR A 55 24.05 -0.57 -5.08
C TYR A 55 24.81 0.35 -6.05
N LEU A 56 24.41 1.62 -6.13
CA LEU A 56 25.05 2.62 -6.98
C LEU A 56 26.52 2.88 -6.57
N ALA A 57 26.81 2.87 -5.27
CA ALA A 57 28.17 2.99 -4.77
C ALA A 57 29.04 1.79 -5.20
N PHE A 58 28.52 0.57 -5.12
CA PHE A 58 29.25 -0.62 -5.61
C PHE A 58 29.50 -0.55 -7.11
N ARG A 59 28.47 -0.19 -7.89
CA ARG A 59 28.59 0.00 -9.35
C ARG A 59 29.61 1.08 -9.73
N ALA A 60 29.67 2.17 -8.97
CA ALA A 60 30.57 3.30 -9.27
C ALA A 60 32.03 3.06 -8.84
N THR A 61 32.26 2.20 -7.85
CA THR A 61 33.60 1.99 -7.27
C THR A 61 34.29 0.73 -7.78
N LEU A 62 33.54 -0.24 -8.30
CA LEU A 62 34.10 -1.47 -8.83
C LEU A 62 34.46 -1.33 -10.32
N PRO A 63 35.62 -1.85 -10.75
CA PRO A 63 36.12 -1.66 -12.11
C PRO A 63 35.31 -2.38 -13.19
N VAL A 64 34.57 -3.42 -12.83
CA VAL A 64 33.71 -4.21 -13.72
C VAL A 64 32.39 -4.49 -12.99
N TRP A 65 31.27 -4.13 -13.60
CA TRP A 65 29.92 -4.34 -13.07
C TRP A 65 28.98 -4.79 -14.18
N PRO A 66 28.28 -5.91 -14.03
CA PRO A 66 28.35 -6.88 -12.93
C PRO A 66 29.71 -7.64 -12.89
N PRO A 67 30.10 -8.24 -11.75
CA PRO A 67 31.36 -8.99 -11.63
C PRO A 67 31.50 -10.09 -12.70
N ALA A 68 32.73 -10.34 -13.15
CA ALA A 68 33.01 -11.35 -14.17
C ALA A 68 32.49 -12.74 -13.76
N GLY A 69 31.82 -13.43 -14.68
CA GLY A 69 31.16 -14.71 -14.41
C GLY A 69 29.74 -14.59 -13.87
N THR A 70 29.14 -13.39 -13.86
CA THR A 70 27.70 -13.22 -13.65
C THR A 70 26.97 -13.61 -14.95
N PRO A 71 26.07 -14.61 -14.92
CA PRO A 71 25.24 -15.01 -16.07
C PRO A 71 24.39 -13.85 -16.59
N GLU A 72 24.08 -13.86 -17.89
CA GLU A 72 23.18 -12.86 -18.47
C GLU A 72 21.77 -13.00 -17.88
N LEU A 73 21.16 -11.87 -17.55
CA LEU A 73 19.80 -11.82 -17.04
C LEU A 73 18.79 -11.94 -18.20
N GLU A 74 17.79 -12.80 -18.03
CA GLU A 74 16.65 -12.85 -18.94
C GLU A 74 15.81 -11.57 -18.79
N LEU A 75 15.58 -10.84 -19.88
CA LEU A 75 14.85 -9.56 -19.83
C LEU A 75 13.36 -9.70 -20.16
N LEU A 76 12.94 -10.78 -20.81
CA LEU A 76 11.60 -10.90 -21.34
C LEU A 76 10.59 -11.14 -20.21
N LEU A 77 10.79 -12.16 -19.38
CA LEU A 77 9.90 -12.46 -18.26
C LEU A 77 9.83 -11.32 -17.24
N PRO A 78 10.96 -10.75 -16.74
CA PRO A 78 10.90 -9.61 -15.82
C PRO A 78 10.27 -8.37 -16.47
N GLY A 79 10.48 -8.16 -17.77
CA GLY A 79 9.84 -7.09 -18.54
C GLY A 79 8.31 -7.24 -18.61
N VAL A 80 7.81 -8.45 -18.89
CA VAL A 80 6.37 -8.73 -18.89
C VAL A 80 5.78 -8.59 -17.49
N ASN A 81 6.46 -9.10 -16.47
CA ASN A 81 6.04 -8.94 -15.07
C ASN A 81 5.96 -7.46 -14.66
N THR A 82 6.92 -6.65 -15.12
CA THR A 82 6.94 -5.20 -14.88
C THR A 82 5.75 -4.51 -15.54
N ILE A 83 5.44 -4.85 -16.80
CA ILE A 83 4.24 -4.31 -17.49
C ILE A 83 2.97 -4.70 -16.74
N ASN A 84 2.86 -5.96 -16.29
CA ASN A 84 1.73 -6.42 -15.48
C ASN A 84 1.62 -5.61 -14.18
N LEU A 85 2.72 -5.41 -13.45
CA LEU A 85 2.71 -4.66 -12.20
C LEU A 85 2.28 -3.21 -12.42
N ILE A 86 2.90 -2.49 -13.36
CA ILE A 86 2.54 -1.11 -13.71
C ILE A 86 1.07 -1.01 -14.16
N SER A 87 0.59 -2.00 -14.92
CA SER A 87 -0.82 -2.05 -15.34
C SER A 87 -1.75 -2.21 -14.14
N SER A 88 -1.32 -2.96 -13.12
CA SER A 88 -2.11 -3.20 -11.90
C SER A 88 -2.36 -1.91 -11.10
N SER A 89 -1.45 -0.93 -11.15
CA SER A 89 -1.69 0.40 -10.59
C SER A 89 -2.94 1.07 -11.18
N PHE A 90 -3.12 1.05 -12.50
CA PHE A 90 -4.31 1.63 -13.13
C PHE A 90 -5.59 0.87 -12.74
N VAL A 91 -5.50 -0.46 -12.60
CA VAL A 91 -6.60 -1.31 -12.13
C VAL A 91 -6.97 -0.96 -10.69
N MET A 92 -5.97 -0.74 -9.82
CA MET A 92 -6.19 -0.30 -8.43
C MET A 92 -6.86 1.07 -8.35
N HIS A 93 -6.42 2.02 -9.16
CA HIS A 93 -7.04 3.34 -9.25
C HIS A 93 -8.52 3.30 -9.69
N ASN A 94 -8.86 2.37 -10.59
CA ASN A 94 -10.25 2.14 -10.97
C ASN A 94 -11.10 1.60 -9.82
N ALA A 95 -10.52 0.86 -8.88
CA ALA A 95 -11.22 0.39 -7.69
C ALA A 95 -11.61 1.55 -6.76
N ASP A 96 -10.67 2.45 -6.51
CA ASP A 96 -10.90 3.67 -5.72
C ASP A 96 -11.93 4.60 -6.39
N THR A 97 -11.78 4.82 -7.70
CA THR A 97 -12.75 5.61 -8.47
C THR A 97 -14.15 4.99 -8.42
N ALA A 98 -14.28 3.66 -8.46
CA ALA A 98 -15.56 2.98 -8.37
C ALA A 98 -16.23 3.17 -7.00
N ILE A 99 -15.48 3.08 -5.90
CA ILE A 99 -16.07 3.27 -4.56
C ILE A 99 -16.48 4.74 -4.34
N LYS A 100 -15.71 5.71 -4.85
CA LYS A 100 -16.05 7.14 -4.83
C LYS A 100 -17.34 7.44 -5.61
N LYS A 101 -17.66 6.64 -6.63
CA LYS A 101 -18.93 6.69 -7.40
C LYS A 101 -20.07 5.90 -6.76
N ASN A 102 -19.93 5.45 -5.51
CA ASN A 102 -20.89 4.57 -4.81
C ASN A 102 -21.16 3.24 -5.54
N ASP A 103 -20.18 2.70 -6.27
CA ASP A 103 -20.23 1.35 -6.84
C ASP A 103 -19.30 0.38 -6.08
N PRO A 104 -19.75 -0.16 -4.93
CA PRO A 104 -18.97 -1.12 -4.16
C PRO A 104 -18.82 -2.46 -4.89
N ARG A 105 -19.66 -2.77 -5.88
CA ARG A 105 -19.54 -4.02 -6.66
C ARG A 105 -18.41 -3.89 -7.68
N GLY A 106 -18.35 -2.77 -8.39
CA GLY A 106 -17.23 -2.44 -9.28
C GLY A 106 -15.90 -2.39 -8.53
N ALA A 107 -15.86 -1.70 -7.38
CA ALA A 107 -14.66 -1.64 -6.53
C ALA A 107 -14.15 -3.04 -6.15
N ARG A 108 -15.04 -3.95 -5.76
CA ARG A 108 -14.70 -5.35 -5.44
C ARG A 108 -14.09 -6.12 -6.61
N ILE A 109 -14.59 -5.90 -7.83
CA ILE A 109 -14.06 -6.56 -9.03
C ILE A 109 -12.66 -6.04 -9.31
N TRP A 110 -12.46 -4.73 -9.30
CA TRP A 110 -11.16 -4.11 -9.55
C TRP A 110 -10.12 -4.52 -8.49
N LEU A 111 -10.47 -4.50 -7.20
CA LEU A 111 -9.60 -4.99 -6.12
C LEU A 111 -9.20 -6.46 -6.32
N ALA A 112 -10.13 -7.31 -6.75
CA ALA A 112 -9.84 -8.72 -7.01
C ALA A 112 -8.88 -8.89 -8.20
N ILE A 113 -9.06 -8.11 -9.28
CA ILE A 113 -8.16 -8.13 -10.43
C ILE A 113 -6.77 -7.66 -10.01
N THR A 114 -6.66 -6.54 -9.27
CA THR A 114 -5.36 -6.05 -8.76
C THR A 114 -4.66 -7.09 -7.89
N ALA A 115 -5.37 -7.73 -6.97
CA ALA A 115 -4.80 -8.79 -6.12
C ALA A 115 -4.26 -9.98 -6.95
N LEU A 116 -4.97 -10.38 -8.01
CA LEU A 116 -4.52 -11.44 -8.91
C LEU A 116 -3.29 -11.02 -9.73
N MET A 117 -3.24 -9.78 -10.21
CA MET A 117 -2.08 -9.25 -10.94
C MET A 117 -0.84 -9.17 -10.04
N GLY A 118 -1.01 -8.72 -8.79
CA GLY A 118 0.06 -8.70 -7.80
C GLY A 118 0.54 -10.10 -7.41
N ALA A 119 -0.38 -11.06 -7.24
CA ALA A 119 -0.01 -12.46 -7.01
C ALA A 119 0.74 -13.07 -8.21
N THR A 120 0.32 -12.74 -9.43
CA THR A 120 1.00 -13.18 -10.67
C THR A 120 2.43 -12.64 -10.73
N PHE A 121 2.62 -11.37 -10.37
CA PHE A 121 3.96 -10.77 -10.26
C PHE A 121 4.84 -11.52 -9.24
N LEU A 122 4.32 -11.81 -8.04
CA LEU A 122 5.07 -12.56 -7.01
C LEU A 122 5.46 -13.96 -7.48
N VAL A 123 4.55 -14.68 -8.15
CA VAL A 123 4.85 -15.99 -8.74
C VAL A 123 5.92 -15.87 -9.81
N GLY A 124 5.83 -14.86 -10.67
CA GLY A 124 6.86 -14.55 -11.67
C GLY A 124 8.23 -14.28 -11.04
N GLN A 125 8.27 -13.54 -9.92
CA GLN A 125 9.51 -13.25 -9.20
C GLN A 125 10.14 -14.51 -8.58
N VAL A 126 9.31 -15.38 -7.99
CA VAL A 126 9.79 -16.66 -7.45
C VAL A 126 10.29 -17.57 -8.57
N TYR A 127 9.58 -17.60 -9.70
CA TYR A 127 10.02 -18.36 -10.87
C TYR A 127 11.39 -17.87 -11.35
N GLU A 128 11.58 -16.56 -11.47
CA GLU A 128 12.87 -15.97 -11.82
C GLU A 128 13.96 -16.43 -10.85
N TYR A 129 13.75 -16.32 -9.53
CA TYR A 129 14.74 -16.77 -8.54
C TYR A 129 15.11 -18.24 -8.66
N THR A 130 14.20 -19.10 -9.09
CA THR A 130 14.50 -20.53 -9.32
C THR A 130 15.23 -20.82 -10.63
N HIS A 131 15.24 -19.87 -11.57
CA HIS A 131 15.88 -20.00 -12.89
C HIS A 131 17.17 -19.17 -13.01
N LEU A 132 17.51 -18.36 -12.01
CA LEU A 132 18.80 -17.68 -11.94
C LEU A 132 19.92 -18.70 -11.67
N GLU A 133 20.98 -18.61 -12.46
CA GLU A 133 22.19 -19.44 -12.31
C GLU A 133 23.11 -18.97 -11.16
N PHE A 134 22.71 -17.92 -10.43
CA PHE A 134 23.43 -17.38 -9.28
C PHE A 134 22.55 -17.31 -8.03
N GLY A 135 23.18 -17.53 -6.87
CA GLY A 135 22.54 -17.45 -5.55
C GLY A 135 23.00 -16.24 -4.76
N LEU A 136 22.38 -16.04 -3.60
CA LEU A 136 22.61 -14.88 -2.72
C LEU A 136 24.08 -14.69 -2.31
N THR A 137 24.89 -15.75 -2.28
CA THR A 137 26.30 -15.72 -1.89
C THR A 137 27.28 -15.81 -3.06
N THR A 138 26.80 -15.82 -4.32
CA THR A 138 27.66 -16.03 -5.50
C THR A 138 28.63 -14.88 -5.72
N ASN A 139 28.14 -13.63 -5.69
CA ASN A 139 28.97 -12.44 -5.81
C ASN A 139 28.22 -11.22 -5.26
N LEU A 140 28.88 -10.07 -5.21
CA LEU A 140 28.30 -8.84 -4.67
C LEU A 140 27.06 -8.36 -5.44
N PHE A 141 27.04 -8.50 -6.77
CA PHE A 141 25.87 -8.16 -7.59
C PHE A 141 24.68 -9.04 -7.22
N ALA A 142 24.88 -10.36 -7.14
CA ALA A 142 23.85 -11.31 -6.75
C ALA A 142 23.29 -11.00 -5.35
N SER A 143 24.16 -10.75 -4.37
CA SER A 143 23.73 -10.36 -3.01
C SER A 143 22.90 -9.07 -3.04
N ALA A 144 23.36 -8.04 -3.75
CA ALA A 144 22.63 -6.77 -3.86
C ALA A 144 21.29 -6.94 -4.57
N PHE A 145 21.27 -7.71 -5.67
CA PHE A 145 20.08 -8.06 -6.43
C PHE A 145 19.03 -8.70 -5.51
N TYR A 146 19.35 -9.81 -4.84
CA TYR A 146 18.40 -10.53 -3.99
C TYR A 146 17.93 -9.70 -2.78
N VAL A 147 18.79 -8.86 -2.19
CA VAL A 147 18.37 -7.99 -1.08
C VAL A 147 17.40 -6.93 -1.58
N LEU A 148 17.70 -6.28 -2.70
CA LEU A 148 16.86 -5.24 -3.30
C LEU A 148 15.50 -5.78 -3.77
N THR A 149 15.52 -6.81 -4.62
CA THR A 149 14.31 -7.41 -5.18
C THR A 149 13.53 -8.20 -4.14
N GLY A 150 14.23 -8.83 -3.17
CA GLY A 150 13.61 -9.55 -2.07
C GLY A 150 12.90 -8.63 -1.07
N PHE A 151 13.54 -7.52 -0.68
CA PHE A 151 12.91 -6.52 0.19
C PHE A 151 11.69 -5.88 -0.48
N HIS A 152 11.78 -5.61 -1.79
CA HIS A 152 10.64 -5.18 -2.57
C HIS A 152 9.54 -6.26 -2.68
N GLY A 153 9.90 -7.52 -2.94
CA GLY A 153 8.94 -8.63 -3.01
C GLY A 153 8.18 -8.82 -1.69
N LEU A 154 8.83 -8.58 -0.55
CA LEU A 154 8.17 -8.52 0.76
C LEU A 154 7.11 -7.40 0.81
N HIS A 155 7.44 -6.20 0.34
CA HIS A 155 6.50 -5.08 0.26
C HIS A 155 5.30 -5.38 -0.65
N VAL A 156 5.55 -5.95 -1.84
CA VAL A 156 4.48 -6.38 -2.74
C VAL A 156 3.59 -7.41 -2.06
N THR A 157 4.16 -8.38 -1.34
CA THR A 157 3.39 -9.38 -0.58
C THR A 157 2.50 -8.72 0.46
N ILE A 158 3.04 -7.77 1.24
CA ILE A 158 2.25 -7.01 2.22
C ILE A 158 1.13 -6.21 1.53
N GLY A 159 1.42 -5.59 0.38
CA GLY A 159 0.44 -4.87 -0.43
C GLY A 159 -0.69 -5.77 -0.93
N VAL A 160 -0.38 -6.97 -1.44
CA VAL A 160 -1.40 -7.94 -1.90
C VAL A 160 -2.25 -8.37 -0.72
N LEU A 161 -1.64 -8.66 0.43
CA LEU A 161 -2.38 -9.01 1.65
C LEU A 161 -3.29 -7.86 2.12
N ALA A 162 -2.83 -6.61 2.05
CA ALA A 162 -3.63 -5.44 2.36
C ALA A 162 -4.83 -5.30 1.40
N ILE A 163 -4.62 -5.44 0.09
CA ILE A 163 -5.69 -5.43 -0.91
C ILE A 163 -6.70 -6.56 -0.66
N VAL A 164 -6.23 -7.77 -0.37
CA VAL A 164 -7.09 -8.91 -0.03
C VAL A 164 -7.87 -8.65 1.26
N ALA A 165 -7.26 -8.04 2.28
CA ALA A 165 -7.94 -7.69 3.52
C ALA A 165 -9.04 -6.64 3.29
N VAL A 166 -8.76 -5.62 2.47
CA VAL A 166 -9.74 -4.59 2.07
C VAL A 166 -10.85 -5.20 1.23
N LEU A 167 -10.52 -6.08 0.26
CA LEU A 167 -11.50 -6.82 -0.52
C LEU A 167 -12.39 -7.69 0.38
N TRP A 168 -11.81 -8.40 1.34
CA TRP A 168 -12.57 -9.20 2.30
C TRP A 168 -13.52 -8.32 3.11
N ARG A 169 -13.01 -7.21 3.64
CA ARG A 169 -13.77 -6.27 4.45
C ARG A 169 -14.92 -5.62 3.65
N SER A 170 -14.72 -5.37 2.36
CA SER A 170 -15.74 -4.82 1.47
C SER A 170 -16.95 -5.73 1.23
N ARG A 171 -16.84 -7.02 1.58
CA ARG A 171 -17.98 -7.95 1.54
C ARG A 171 -18.98 -7.70 2.65
N THR A 172 -18.58 -7.04 3.73
CA THR A 172 -19.51 -6.63 4.80
C THR A 172 -20.41 -5.49 4.29
N PRO A 173 -21.75 -5.67 4.28
CA PRO A 173 -22.66 -4.64 3.80
C PRO A 173 -22.48 -3.31 4.54
N GLY A 174 -22.41 -2.20 3.81
CA GLY A 174 -22.30 -0.85 4.38
C GLY A 174 -20.94 -0.51 4.99
N HIS A 175 -19.93 -1.37 4.88
CA HIS A 175 -18.60 -1.07 5.44
C HIS A 175 -17.86 0.01 4.65
N TYR A 176 -17.97 -0.03 3.31
CA TYR A 176 -17.40 1.00 2.44
C TYR A 176 -18.50 1.78 1.70
N SER A 177 -18.31 3.10 1.61
CA SER A 177 -19.14 4.04 0.84
C SER A 177 -18.26 5.14 0.23
N ASN A 178 -18.84 6.02 -0.58
CA ASN A 178 -18.15 7.21 -1.09
C ASN A 178 -17.53 8.12 0.00
N GLU A 179 -18.00 8.05 1.25
CA GLU A 179 -17.48 8.83 2.37
C GLU A 179 -16.58 7.99 3.29
N LYS A 180 -16.84 6.68 3.38
CA LYS A 180 -16.10 5.75 4.25
C LYS A 180 -15.31 4.78 3.38
N HIS A 181 -14.19 5.21 2.80
CA HIS A 181 -13.36 4.36 1.92
C HIS A 181 -11.85 4.44 2.19
N PHE A 182 -11.46 4.97 3.35
CA PHE A 182 -10.04 5.09 3.76
C PHE A 182 -9.21 3.82 3.54
N GLY A 183 -9.77 2.63 3.80
CA GLY A 183 -9.01 1.38 3.60
C GLY A 183 -8.65 1.10 2.14
N ILE A 184 -9.52 1.47 1.19
CA ILE A 184 -9.26 1.33 -0.25
C ILE A 184 -8.24 2.37 -0.69
N GLU A 185 -8.41 3.62 -0.26
CA GLU A 185 -7.48 4.72 -0.56
C GLU A 185 -6.08 4.46 0.00
N ALA A 186 -5.98 3.99 1.25
CA ALA A 186 -4.71 3.65 1.86
C ALA A 186 -3.99 2.50 1.14
N ALA A 187 -4.75 1.48 0.72
CA ALA A 187 -4.20 0.37 -0.06
C ALA A 187 -3.75 0.84 -1.46
N GLU A 188 -4.48 1.75 -2.11
CA GLU A 188 -4.12 2.34 -3.40
C GLU A 188 -2.80 3.11 -3.31
N ILE A 189 -2.69 4.04 -2.33
CA ILE A 189 -1.47 4.84 -2.13
C ILE A 189 -0.26 3.93 -1.86
N TYR A 190 -0.42 2.91 -1.00
CA TYR A 190 0.65 1.94 -0.72
C TYR A 190 1.03 1.15 -1.99
N TRP A 191 0.05 0.69 -2.76
CA TRP A 191 0.29 -0.08 -3.98
C TRP A 191 1.05 0.73 -5.03
N HIS A 192 0.66 1.99 -5.26
CA HIS A 192 1.38 2.89 -6.15
C HIS A 192 2.81 3.16 -5.68
N PHE A 193 3.04 3.34 -4.38
CA PHE A 193 4.38 3.49 -3.83
C PHE A 193 5.27 2.28 -4.17
N VAL A 194 4.76 1.07 -3.95
CA VAL A 194 5.48 -0.16 -4.27
C VAL A 194 5.78 -0.24 -5.77
N ASP A 195 4.81 0.05 -6.64
CA ASP A 195 5.02 0.05 -8.10
C ASP A 195 6.11 1.05 -8.55
N VAL A 196 6.13 2.25 -7.98
CA VAL A 196 7.18 3.26 -8.29
C VAL A 196 8.56 2.77 -7.90
N ILE A 197 8.70 2.15 -6.73
CA ILE A 197 9.95 1.54 -6.27
C ILE A 197 10.39 0.43 -7.23
N TRP A 198 9.45 -0.39 -7.74
CA TRP A 198 9.78 -1.42 -8.73
C TRP A 198 10.31 -0.85 -10.03
N ILE A 199 9.72 0.24 -10.54
CA ILE A 199 10.20 0.88 -11.79
C ILE A 199 11.66 1.31 -11.64
N ILE A 200 12.02 1.89 -10.49
CA ILE A 200 13.40 2.29 -10.20
C ILE A 200 14.30 1.05 -10.11
N LEU A 201 13.87 0.01 -9.40
CA LEU A 201 14.60 -1.26 -9.27
C LEU A 201 14.86 -1.91 -10.62
N PHE A 202 13.83 -2.03 -11.46
CA PHE A 202 13.94 -2.61 -12.79
C PHE A 202 14.95 -1.85 -13.64
N GLY A 203 14.89 -0.51 -13.62
CA GLY A 203 15.85 0.34 -14.30
C GLY A 203 17.29 0.17 -13.79
N LEU A 204 17.48 0.06 -12.47
CA LEU A 204 18.82 -0.08 -11.87
C LEU A 204 19.45 -1.46 -12.06
N LEU A 205 18.65 -2.53 -12.05
CA LEU A 205 19.16 -3.91 -12.04
C LEU A 205 19.19 -4.54 -13.43
N TYR A 206 18.24 -4.23 -14.31
CA TYR A 206 18.11 -4.88 -15.62
C TYR A 206 18.53 -3.99 -16.78
N LEU A 207 18.48 -2.66 -16.64
CA LEU A 207 18.80 -1.73 -17.72
C LEU A 207 20.14 -1.00 -17.56
N LEU A 208 20.71 -0.95 -16.35
CA LEU A 208 21.87 -0.13 -15.99
C LEU A 208 23.08 -0.97 -15.54
#